data_AF-A0A9D7KBT4-F1
#
_entry.id   AF-A0A9D7KBT4-F1
#
_cell.length_a   1.000
_cell.length_b   1.000
_cell.length_c   1.000
_cell.angle_alpha   90.00
_cell.angle_beta   90.00
_cell.angle_gamma   90.00
#
_symmetry.space_group_name_H-M   'P 1'
#
loop_
_entity.id
_entity.type
_entity.pdbx_description
1 polymer ?
#
loop_
_entity_poly.entity_id
_entity_poly.type
_entity_poly.pdbx_seq_one_letter_code
_entity_poly.pdbx_strand_id
1 'polypeptide(L)'
;MEQSKFEERVVKMERWWASLRSELAAIISQSPPTIIYHYTDINGLLGMIASGKIWATHISRLNDSSEYHHGIKVVADCVRAAMPISSKPLVDKILSEFQKVETYVASHSTEPDLLSQWRSYSGGR
;
A
#
# COMPACT_ATOMS: atom_id res chain seq x y z
N MET A 1 16.13 -21.99 31.73
CA MET A 1 16.84 -21.74 30.44
C MET A 1 15.98 -20.98 29.42
N GLU A 2 14.79 -20.49 29.82
CA GLU A 2 13.76 -19.94 28.91
C GLU A 2 13.71 -18.40 28.93
N GLN A 3 14.01 -17.80 30.09
CA GLN A 3 13.99 -16.35 30.32
C GLN A 3 15.03 -15.58 29.49
N SER A 4 16.29 -16.04 29.48
CA SER A 4 17.38 -15.38 28.76
C SER A 4 17.18 -15.38 27.24
N LYS A 5 16.63 -16.47 26.67
CA LYS A 5 16.26 -16.52 25.24
C LYS A 5 15.09 -15.60 24.90
N PHE A 6 14.16 -15.39 25.84
CA PHE A 6 13.06 -14.45 25.66
C PHE A 6 13.57 -13.00 25.70
N GLU A 7 14.41 -12.66 26.67
CA GLU A 7 15.03 -11.34 26.79
C GLU A 7 15.88 -10.99 25.56
N GLU A 8 16.68 -11.93 25.03
CA GLU A 8 17.40 -11.73 23.77
C GLU A 8 16.47 -11.42 22.59
N ARG A 9 15.31 -12.09 22.49
CA ARG A 9 14.31 -11.83 21.45
C ARG A 9 13.68 -10.44 21.60
N VAL A 10 13.40 -10.03 22.84
CA VAL A 10 12.86 -8.69 23.13
C VAL A 10 13.86 -7.61 22.75
N VAL A 11 15.12 -7.73 23.18
CA VAL A 11 16.18 -6.76 22.84
C VAL A 11 16.43 -6.70 21.33
N LYS A 12 16.42 -7.85 20.64
CA LYS A 12 16.53 -7.88 19.18
C LYS A 12 15.34 -7.18 18.51
N MET A 13 14.13 -7.41 19.02
CA MET A 13 12.91 -6.78 18.53
C MET A 13 12.91 -5.27 18.77
N GLU A 14 13.37 -4.79 19.93
CA GLU A 14 13.48 -3.36 20.24
C GLU A 14 14.47 -2.64 19.32
N ARG A 15 15.63 -3.26 19.03
CA ARG A 15 16.59 -2.70 18.06
C ARG A 15 16.00 -2.62 16.65
N TRP A 16 15.30 -3.68 16.23
CA TRP A 16 14.64 -3.72 14.93
C TRP A 16 13.52 -2.67 14.84
N TRP A 17 12.77 -2.52 15.94
CA TRP A 17 11.71 -1.54 16.08
C TRP A 17 12.21 -0.10 16.08
N ALA A 18 13.37 0.18 16.68
CA ALA A 18 14.00 1.50 16.64
C ALA A 18 14.41 1.90 15.21
N SER A 19 15.03 0.99 14.45
CA SER A 19 15.38 1.23 13.03
C SER A 19 14.14 1.45 12.18
N LEU A 20 13.17 0.52 12.27
CA LEU A 20 11.92 0.61 11.53
C LEU A 20 11.16 1.90 11.86
N ARG A 21 11.11 2.28 13.13
CA ARG A 21 10.49 3.56 13.55
C ARG A 21 11.21 4.75 12.97
N SER A 22 12.54 4.77 12.91
CA SER A 22 13.30 5.88 12.32
C SER A 22 13.02 6.00 10.82
N GLU A 23 13.02 4.89 10.09
CA GLU A 23 12.75 4.86 8.65
C GLU A 23 11.30 5.25 8.35
N LEU A 24 10.33 4.66 9.06
CA LEU A 24 8.92 5.03 8.93
C LEU A 24 8.67 6.46 9.37
N ALA A 25 9.29 6.93 10.46
CA ALA A 25 9.18 8.32 10.88
C ALA A 25 9.71 9.25 9.80
N ALA A 26 10.85 8.96 9.16
CA ALA A 26 11.37 9.78 8.06
C ALA A 26 10.41 9.83 6.85
N ILE A 27 9.75 8.71 6.54
CA ILE A 27 8.73 8.65 5.46
C ILE A 27 7.47 9.44 5.86
N ILE A 28 6.97 9.22 7.07
CA ILE A 28 5.71 9.80 7.57
C ILE A 28 5.87 11.29 7.95
N SER A 29 7.09 11.72 8.30
CA SER A 29 7.41 13.13 8.63
C SER A 29 7.51 14.01 7.39
N GLN A 30 7.52 13.44 6.19
CA GLN A 30 7.39 14.22 4.97
C GLN A 30 6.00 14.86 4.95
N SER A 31 5.95 16.18 4.84
CA SER A 31 4.69 16.86 4.63
C SER A 31 4.15 16.44 3.26
N PRO A 32 2.99 15.76 3.20
CA PRO A 32 2.43 15.36 1.92
C PRO A 32 2.12 16.61 1.08
N PRO A 33 2.12 16.49 -0.26
CA PRO A 33 1.69 17.58 -1.13
C PRO A 33 0.33 18.09 -0.71
N THR A 34 0.18 19.42 -0.58
CA THR A 34 -1.07 20.06 -0.16
C THR A 34 -2.16 19.94 -1.22
N ILE A 35 -1.77 19.75 -2.48
CA ILE A 35 -2.67 19.62 -3.62
C ILE A 35 -2.23 18.41 -4.44
N ILE A 36 -3.20 17.55 -4.75
CA ILE A 36 -3.07 16.41 -5.64
C ILE A 36 -4.24 16.42 -6.62
N TYR A 37 -4.01 15.93 -7.82
CA TYR A 37 -4.93 16.00 -8.95
C TYR A 37 -5.41 14.61 -9.32
N HIS A 38 -6.73 14.44 -9.39
CA HIS A 38 -7.35 13.26 -9.95
C HIS A 38 -7.74 13.55 -11.40
N TYR A 39 -7.23 12.74 -12.32
CA TYR A 39 -7.52 12.88 -13.75
C TYR A 39 -8.78 12.09 -14.08
N THR A 40 -9.74 12.74 -14.70
CA THR A 40 -11.04 12.15 -15.07
C THR A 40 -11.65 12.93 -16.25
N ASP A 41 -12.57 12.29 -16.96
CA ASP A 41 -13.44 13.01 -17.90
C ASP A 41 -14.53 13.83 -17.19
N ILE A 42 -15.29 14.60 -17.99
CA ILE A 42 -16.36 15.48 -17.51
C ILE A 42 -17.49 14.71 -16.80
N ASN A 43 -17.81 13.49 -17.24
CA ASN A 43 -18.88 12.69 -16.64
C ASN A 43 -18.45 12.18 -15.27
N GLY A 44 -17.20 11.73 -15.14
CA GLY A 44 -16.60 11.32 -13.88
C GLY A 44 -16.58 12.49 -12.89
N LEU A 45 -16.17 13.69 -13.33
CA LEU A 45 -16.20 14.90 -12.49
C LEU A 45 -17.61 15.24 -11.99
N LEU A 46 -18.59 15.32 -12.90
CA LEU A 46 -19.99 15.60 -12.54
C LEU A 46 -20.53 14.55 -11.57
N GLY A 47 -20.23 13.27 -11.78
CA GLY A 47 -20.63 12.19 -10.89
C GLY A 47 -20.01 12.30 -9.48
N MET A 48 -18.72 12.67 -9.38
CA MET A 48 -18.07 12.86 -8.08
C MET A 48 -18.67 14.04 -7.31
N ILE A 49 -18.90 15.17 -7.99
CA ILE A 49 -19.49 16.37 -7.37
C ILE A 49 -20.93 16.07 -6.91
N ALA A 50 -21.76 15.47 -7.77
CA ALA A 50 -23.16 15.21 -7.47
C ALA A 50 -23.34 14.18 -6.33
N SER A 51 -22.43 13.21 -6.21
CA SER A 51 -22.51 12.16 -5.19
C SER A 51 -21.73 12.48 -3.91
N GLY A 52 -20.81 13.45 -3.95
CA GLY A 52 -19.86 13.72 -2.86
C GLY A 52 -18.87 12.58 -2.60
N LYS A 53 -18.58 11.76 -3.62
CA LYS A 53 -17.72 10.57 -3.52
C LYS A 53 -16.65 10.61 -4.61
N ILE A 54 -15.50 9.99 -4.35
CA ILE A 54 -14.44 9.79 -5.33
C ILE A 54 -14.59 8.41 -5.96
N TRP A 55 -14.29 8.29 -7.25
CA TRP A 55 -14.26 7.00 -7.94
C TRP A 55 -12.98 6.23 -7.58
N ALA A 56 -13.16 4.96 -7.21
CA ALA A 56 -12.06 4.04 -6.97
C ALA A 56 -12.33 2.73 -7.70
N THR A 57 -11.27 2.16 -8.26
CA THR A 57 -11.34 0.91 -9.02
C THR A 57 -10.95 -0.25 -8.14
N HIS A 58 -11.72 -1.33 -8.19
CA HIS A 58 -11.34 -2.56 -7.51
C HIS A 58 -10.04 -3.10 -8.13
N ILE A 59 -9.06 -3.49 -7.30
CA ILE A 59 -7.72 -3.92 -7.77
C ILE A 59 -7.75 -5.03 -8.82
N SER A 60 -8.73 -5.95 -8.76
CA SER A 60 -8.86 -7.05 -9.72
C SER A 60 -9.33 -6.59 -11.11
N ARG A 61 -9.76 -5.34 -11.25
CA ARG A 61 -10.25 -4.72 -12.49
C ARG A 61 -9.24 -3.75 -13.11
N LEU A 62 -8.07 -3.59 -12.50
CA LEU A 62 -6.98 -2.82 -13.10
C LEU A 62 -6.48 -3.49 -14.39
N ASN A 63 -5.90 -2.70 -15.27
CA ASN A 63 -5.26 -3.16 -16.50
C ASN A 63 -4.19 -4.24 -16.24
N ASP A 64 -3.47 -4.11 -15.12
CA ASP A 64 -2.58 -5.14 -14.58
C ASP A 64 -2.99 -5.50 -13.14
N SER A 65 -3.93 -6.44 -13.02
CA SER A 65 -4.32 -6.98 -11.71
C SER A 65 -3.26 -7.90 -11.07
N SER A 66 -2.22 -8.29 -11.83
CA SER A 66 -1.15 -9.15 -11.33
C SER A 66 -0.14 -8.38 -10.47
N GLU A 67 0.02 -7.07 -10.72
CA GLU A 67 0.92 -6.18 -9.97
C GLU A 67 0.65 -6.25 -8.46
N TYR A 68 -0.62 -6.17 -8.06
CA TYR A 68 -1.01 -6.25 -6.65
C TYR A 68 -0.62 -7.59 -6.00
N HIS A 69 -0.93 -8.71 -6.68
CA HIS A 69 -0.60 -10.05 -6.20
C HIS A 69 0.92 -10.27 -6.12
N HIS A 70 1.65 -9.73 -7.09
CA HIS A 70 3.11 -9.74 -7.09
C HIS A 70 3.67 -8.95 -5.91
N GLY A 71 3.16 -7.74 -5.66
CA GLY A 71 3.54 -6.92 -4.51
C GLY A 71 3.33 -7.64 -3.17
N ILE A 72 2.18 -8.29 -2.97
CA ILE A 72 1.92 -9.10 -1.78
C ILE A 72 2.95 -10.22 -1.65
N LYS A 73 3.26 -10.92 -2.74
CA LYS A 73 4.25 -11.99 -2.74
C LYS A 73 5.63 -11.49 -2.32
N VAL A 74 6.09 -10.37 -2.88
CA VAL A 74 7.37 -9.76 -2.52
C VAL A 74 7.42 -9.43 -1.03
N VAL A 75 6.38 -8.78 -0.50
CA VAL A 75 6.28 -8.47 0.93
C VAL A 75 6.28 -9.73 1.78
N ALA A 76 5.50 -10.74 1.39
CA ALA A 76 5.43 -12.02 2.08
C ALA A 76 6.79 -12.72 2.15
N ASP A 77 7.52 -12.74 1.04
CA ASP A 77 8.83 -13.38 0.95
C ASP A 77 9.87 -12.63 1.81
N CYS A 78 9.85 -11.29 1.81
CA CYS A 78 10.68 -10.47 2.71
C CYS A 78 10.38 -10.75 4.19
N VAL A 79 9.11 -10.80 4.58
CA VAL A 79 8.71 -11.08 5.97
C VAL A 79 9.12 -12.50 6.37
N ARG A 80 8.91 -13.50 5.50
CA ARG A 80 9.31 -14.89 5.76
C ARG A 80 10.82 -15.05 5.90
N ALA A 81 11.61 -14.27 5.16
CA ALA A 81 13.06 -14.26 5.24
C ALA A 81 13.57 -13.59 6.52
N ALA A 82 12.92 -12.51 6.97
CA ALA A 82 13.30 -11.77 8.17
C ALA A 82 12.90 -12.46 9.49
N MET A 83 11.87 -13.31 9.47
CA MET A 83 11.28 -13.89 10.67
C MET A 83 11.81 -15.30 11.02
N PRO A 84 11.92 -15.65 12.33
CA PRO A 84 12.25 -17.00 12.75
C PRO A 84 11.27 -18.05 12.21
N ILE A 85 11.74 -19.28 11.97
CA ILE A 85 10.92 -20.39 11.46
C ILE A 85 9.66 -20.62 12.30
N SER A 86 9.77 -20.50 13.63
CA SER A 86 8.65 -20.63 14.57
C SER A 86 7.51 -19.64 14.34
N SER A 87 7.79 -18.50 13.70
CA SER A 87 6.82 -17.43 13.45
C SER A 87 6.15 -17.54 12.08
N LYS A 88 6.62 -18.43 11.19
CA LYS A 88 6.10 -18.58 9.83
C LYS A 88 4.60 -18.92 9.77
N PRO A 89 4.04 -19.83 10.60
CA PRO A 89 2.61 -20.12 10.56
C PRO A 89 1.73 -18.91 10.90
N LEU A 90 2.19 -18.05 11.81
CA LEU A 90 1.49 -16.81 12.15
C LEU A 90 1.53 -15.81 10.99
N VAL A 91 2.70 -15.66 10.35
CA VAL A 91 2.88 -14.80 9.17
C VAL A 91 1.97 -15.26 8.03
N ASP A 92 1.94 -16.55 7.72
CA ASP A 92 1.09 -17.10 6.66
C ASP A 92 -0.39 -16.88 6.94
N LYS A 93 -0.81 -17.03 8.21
CA LYS A 93 -2.18 -16.72 8.64
C LYS A 93 -2.51 -15.23 8.41
N ILE A 94 -1.65 -14.32 8.85
CA ILE A 94 -1.87 -12.87 8.67
C ILE A 94 -1.96 -12.51 7.18
N LEU A 95 -1.05 -13.02 6.36
CA LEU A 95 -1.07 -12.80 4.91
C LEU A 95 -2.34 -13.32 4.26
N SER A 96 -2.82 -14.50 4.68
CA SER A 96 -4.06 -15.08 4.16
C SER A 96 -5.30 -14.26 4.50
N GLU A 97 -5.34 -13.62 5.68
CA GLU A 97 -6.45 -12.71 6.03
C GLU A 97 -6.34 -11.38 5.28
N PHE A 98 -5.12 -10.86 5.11
CA PHE A 98 -4.90 -9.62 4.35
C PHE A 98 -5.37 -9.74 2.90
N GLN A 99 -5.13 -10.89 2.26
CA GLN A 99 -5.57 -11.16 0.89
C GLN A 99 -7.09 -11.21 0.70
N LYS A 100 -7.88 -11.35 1.78
CA LYS A 100 -9.34 -11.34 1.72
C LYS A 100 -9.93 -9.92 1.77
N VAL A 101 -9.10 -8.91 2.04
CA VAL A 101 -9.57 -7.53 2.14
C VAL A 101 -9.82 -6.97 0.74
N GLU A 102 -11.09 -6.71 0.44
CA GLU A 102 -11.50 -6.01 -0.77
C GLU A 102 -10.81 -4.65 -0.84
N THR A 103 -9.97 -4.46 -1.86
CA THR A 103 -9.11 -3.29 -1.98
C THR A 103 -9.54 -2.47 -3.20
N TYR A 104 -9.74 -1.18 -2.98
CA TYR A 104 -10.10 -0.21 -4.01
C TYR A 104 -9.02 0.86 -4.06
N VAL A 105 -8.64 1.26 -5.27
CA VAL A 105 -7.59 2.25 -5.50
C VAL A 105 -8.11 3.44 -6.29
N ALA A 106 -7.65 4.63 -5.91
CA ALA A 106 -7.86 5.88 -6.63
C ALA A 106 -6.50 6.57 -6.82
N SER A 107 -6.16 6.86 -8.06
CA SER A 107 -4.86 7.42 -8.43
C SER A 107 -4.90 8.95 -8.45
N HIS A 108 -3.82 9.57 -7.99
CA HIS A 108 -3.64 11.01 -7.97
C HIS A 108 -2.22 11.37 -8.38
N SER A 109 -2.04 12.56 -8.95
CA SER A 109 -0.72 13.11 -9.31
C SER A 109 -0.46 14.39 -8.53
N THR A 110 0.80 14.71 -8.28
CA THR A 110 1.21 16.05 -7.85
C THR A 110 1.25 17.05 -8.99
N GLU A 111 1.33 16.56 -10.22
CA GLU A 111 1.36 17.39 -11.42
C GLU A 111 -0.06 17.73 -11.88
N PRO A 112 -0.39 19.02 -12.08
CA PRO A 112 -1.71 19.47 -12.52
C PRO A 112 -2.02 19.14 -13.98
N ASP A 113 -1.01 19.11 -14.83
CA ASP A 113 -1.19 18.99 -16.28
C ASP A 113 -0.17 18.05 -16.90
N LEU A 114 -0.52 16.75 -16.93
CA LEU A 114 0.23 15.71 -17.61
C LEU A 114 -0.58 15.13 -18.76
N LEU A 115 -0.08 15.35 -19.99
CA LEU A 115 -0.72 14.85 -21.21
C LEU A 115 -0.93 13.33 -21.21
N SER A 116 0.01 12.57 -20.65
CA SER A 116 -0.11 11.10 -20.53
C SER A 116 -1.29 10.68 -19.65
N GLN A 117 -1.55 11.43 -18.57
CA GLN A 117 -2.65 11.17 -17.64
C GLN A 117 -3.99 11.56 -18.27
N TRP A 118 -4.06 12.72 -18.93
CA TRP A 118 -5.25 13.14 -19.69
C TRP A 118 -5.65 12.10 -20.74
N ARG A 119 -4.68 11.62 -21.53
CA ARG A 119 -4.95 10.58 -22.54
C ARG A 119 -5.48 9.29 -21.92
N SER A 120 -4.90 8.86 -20.81
CA SER A 120 -5.24 7.57 -20.18
C SER A 120 -6.57 7.59 -19.44
N TYR A 121 -6.90 8.69 -18.76
CA TYR A 121 -8.03 8.73 -17.81
C TYR A 121 -9.21 9.60 -18.23
N SER A 122 -9.07 10.42 -19.28
CA SER A 122 -10.12 11.37 -19.70
C SER A 122 -10.71 11.05 -21.08
N GLY A 123 -10.63 9.78 -21.48
CA GLY A 123 -11.23 9.31 -22.73
C GLY A 123 -10.50 9.77 -23.99
N GLY A 124 -9.18 9.99 -23.90
CA GLY A 124 -8.33 10.36 -25.04
C GLY A 124 -8.32 9.25 -26.10
N ARG A 125 -9.27 9.33 -27.03
CA ARG A 125 -9.24 8.65 -28.33
C ARG A 125 -8.87 9.65 -29.40
#